data_AF-A0A9W5TVZ0-F1
#
_entry.id   AF-A0A9W5TVZ0-F1
#
_cell.length_a   1.000
_cell.length_b   1.000
_cell.length_c   1.000
_cell.angle_alpha   90.00
_cell.angle_beta   90.00
_cell.angle_gamma   90.00
#
_symmetry.space_group_name_H-M   'P 1'
#
loop_
_entity.id
_entity.type
_entity.pdbx_description
1 polymer ?
#
loop_
_entity_poly.entity_id
_entity_poly.type
_entity_poly.pdbx_seq_one_letter_code
_entity_poly.pdbx_strand_id
1 'polypeptide(L)' 'MIKVKMNVQTAYHGDLLRAGKEYEIDEETAKRWVASKIAETVDDEKDLS' A
#
# COMPACT_ATOMS: atom_id res chain seq x y z
N MET A 1 5.40 -1.93 10.28
CA MET A 1 5.18 -2.52 8.94
C MET A 1 3.73 -2.92 8.83
N ILE A 2 3.04 -2.51 7.77
CA ILE A 2 1.66 -2.89 7.44
C ILE A 2 1.59 -3.40 6.01
N LYS A 3 0.62 -4.28 5.72
CA LYS A 3 0.43 -4.81 4.37
C LYS A 3 -0.45 -3.87 3.56
N VAL A 4 0.06 -3.46 2.41
CA VAL A 4 -0.69 -2.63 1.45
C VAL A 4 -0.70 -3.28 0.07
N LYS A 5 -1.80 -3.11 -0.64
CA LYS A 5 -1.94 -3.49 -2.04
C LYS A 5 -1.74 -2.24 -2.90
N MET A 6 -0.79 -2.32 -3.82
CA MET A 6 -0.44 -1.17 -4.65
C MET A 6 -1.51 -0.91 -5.70
N ASN A 7 -1.93 0.34 -5.85
CA ASN A 7 -2.82 0.75 -6.94
C ASN A 7 -2.04 1.09 -8.21
N VAL A 8 -0.79 1.51 -8.05
CA VAL A 8 0.12 1.91 -9.14
C VAL A 8 1.45 1.19 -9.04
N GLN A 9 2.17 1.08 -10.16
CA GLN A 9 3.54 0.58 -10.14
C GLN A 9 4.48 1.69 -9.68
N THR A 10 5.33 1.42 -8.68
CA THR A 10 6.33 2.38 -8.17
C THR A 10 7.64 1.70 -7.83
N ALA A 11 8.74 2.43 -7.97
CA ALA A 11 10.02 2.01 -7.42
C ALA A 11 10.10 2.45 -5.95
N TYR A 12 10.53 1.56 -5.07
CA TYR A 12 10.70 1.82 -3.63
C TYR A 12 11.91 1.04 -3.13
N HIS A 13 12.88 1.73 -2.52
CA HIS A 13 14.11 1.12 -1.97
C HIS A 13 14.90 0.22 -2.95
N GLY A 14 14.79 0.48 -4.26
CA GLY A 14 15.44 -0.34 -5.30
C GLY A 14 14.59 -1.50 -5.81
N ASP A 15 13.44 -1.77 -5.18
CA ASP A 15 12.46 -2.74 -5.64
C ASP A 15 11.38 -2.10 -6.51
N LEU A 16 10.88 -2.87 -7.48
CA LEU A 16 9.74 -2.47 -8.30
C LEU A 16 8.46 -3.08 -7.74
N LEU A 17 7.67 -2.26 -7.05
CA LEU A 17 6.37 -2.65 -6.53
C LEU A 17 5.34 -2.57 -7.65
N ARG A 18 4.73 -3.69 -8.00
CA ARG A 18 3.77 -3.78 -9.11
C ARG A 18 2.36 -3.47 -8.64
N ALA A 19 1.60 -2.77 -9.49
CA ALA A 19 0.18 -2.54 -9.26
C ALA A 19 -0.58 -3.88 -9.08
N GLY A 20 -1.54 -3.90 -8.16
CA GLY A 20 -2.34 -5.06 -7.77
C GLY A 20 -1.60 -6.09 -6.91
N LYS A 21 -0.33 -5.87 -6.58
CA LYS A 21 0.43 -6.74 -5.68
C LYS A 21 0.49 -6.16 -4.27
N GLU A 22 0.61 -7.07 -3.31
CA GLU A 22 0.67 -6.75 -1.88
C GLU A 22 2.12 -6.73 -1.41
N TYR A 23 2.45 -5.74 -0.58
CA TYR A 23 3.78 -5.56 -0.03
C TYR A 23 3.69 -5.11 1.43
N GLU A 24 4.69 -5.47 2.23
CA GLU A 24 4.87 -4.93 3.58
C GLU A 24 5.67 -3.64 3.52
N ILE A 25 5.05 -2.56 3.96
CA ILE A 25 5.61 -1.22 3.91
C ILE A 25 5.57 -0.63 5.32
N ASP A 26 6.51 0.27 5.64
CA ASP A 26 6.46 0.97 6.92
C ASP A 26 5.13 1.73 7.09
N GLU A 27 4.63 1.79 8.31
CA GLU A 27 3.32 2.39 8.60
C GLU A 27 3.25 3.87 8.20
N GLU A 28 4.33 4.64 8.37
CA GLU A 28 4.38 6.06 7.99
C GLU A 28 4.25 6.22 6.47
N THR A 29 5.02 5.43 5.72
CA THR A 29 4.99 5.44 4.25
C THR A 29 3.64 4.94 3.72
N ALA A 30 3.14 3.85 4.28
CA ALA A 30 1.88 3.26 3.88
C ALA A 30 0.70 4.22 4.11
N LYS A 31 0.63 4.92 5.25
CA LYS A 31 -0.39 5.95 5.51
C LYS A 31 -0.37 7.06 4.46
N ARG A 32 0.82 7.53 4.06
CA ARG A 32 0.96 8.54 2.99
C ARG A 32 0.47 8.01 1.65
N TRP A 33 0.78 6.76 1.33
CA TRP A 33 0.35 6.12 0.08
C TRP A 33 -1.16 5.95 0.03
N VAL A 34 -1.78 5.50 1.11
CA VAL A 34 -3.24 5.35 1.23
C VAL A 34 -3.94 6.71 1.09
N ALA A 35 -3.48 7.73 1.81
CA ALA A 35 -4.01 9.09 1.71
C ALA A 35 -3.89 9.67 0.28
N SER A 36 -2.83 9.27 -0.45
CA SER A 36 -2.57 9.70 -1.83
C SER A 36 -3.14 8.74 -2.89
N LYS A 37 -3.90 7.71 -2.48
CA LYS A 37 -4.48 6.67 -3.36
C LYS A 37 -3.45 5.84 -4.15
N ILE A 38 -2.19 5.82 -3.72
CA ILE A 38 -1.10 5.04 -4.32
C ILE A 38 -1.23 3.55 -3.96
N ALA A 39 -1.76 3.25 -2.77
CA ALA A 39 -1.98 1.90 -2.28
C ALA A 39 -3.25 1.86 -1.41
N GLU A 40 -3.78 0.68 -1.14
CA GLU A 40 -4.88 0.40 -0.22
C GLU A 40 -4.39 -0.52 0.91
N THR A 41 -4.87 -0.32 2.13
CA THR A 41 -4.61 -1.23 3.26
C THR A 41 -5.26 -2.58 2.99
N VAL A 42 -4.52 -3.68 3.19
CA VAL A 42 -5.06 -5.04 2.98
C VAL A 42 -5.82 -5.54 4.23
N ASP A 43 -5.50 -5.00 5.40
CA ASP A 43 -6.19 -5.28 6.67
C ASP A 43 -7.49 -4.46 6.86
N ASP A 44 -8.02 -3.85 5.79
CA ASP A 44 -9.29 -3.14 5.83
C ASP A 44 -10.47 -4.12 5.79
N GLU A 45 -10.64 -4.85 6.89
CA GLU A 45 -11.89 -5.54 7.26
C GLU A 45 -12.88 -4.58 7.96
N LYS A 46 -12.79 -3.26 7.73
CA LYS A 46 -13.71 -2.27 8.32
C LYS A 46 -13.89 -1.02 7.46
N ASP A 47 -14.76 -1.08 6.45
CA ASP A 47 -15.82 -0.07 6.23
C ASP A 47 -16.76 -0.52 5.08
N LEU A 48 -17.67 -1.44 5.39
CA LEU A 48 -18.94 -1.62 4.68
C LEU A 48 -20.00 -1.94 5.74
N SER A 49 -20.24 -0.95 6.61
CA SER A 49 -21.38 -0.93 7.54
C SER A 49 -22.51 -0.10 6.98
#